data_AF-A0A2B7ZRF8-F1
#
_entry.id   AF-A0A2B7ZRF8-F1
#
_cell.length_a   1.000
_cell.length_b   1.000
_cell.length_c   1.000
_cell.angle_alpha   90.00
_cell.angle_beta   90.00
_cell.angle_gamma   90.00
#
_symmetry.space_group_name_H-M   'P 1'
#
loop_
_entity.id
_entity.type
_entity.pdbx_description
1 polymer ?
#
loop_
_entity_poly.entity_id
_entity_poly.type
_entity_poly.pdbx_seq_one_letter_code
_entity_poly.pdbx_strand_id
1 'polypeptide(L)' 'MSASPMTHGAYTVAWIRAIPLEAAAATGMLDKTHPNLSKPDGDKNTYILGDISGHNVDHCVPAI' A
#
# COMPACT_ATOMS: atom_id res chain seq x y z
N MET A 1 -10.63 -17.67 -7.15
CA MET A 1 -11.45 -16.51 -6.78
C MET A 1 -10.89 -15.33 -7.55
N SER A 2 -11.65 -14.76 -8.49
CA SER A 2 -11.17 -13.65 -9.31
C SER A 2 -11.19 -12.39 -8.44
N ALA A 3 -10.02 -11.85 -8.08
CA ALA A 3 -9.95 -10.57 -7.40
C ALA A 3 -10.45 -9.51 -8.37
N SER A 4 -11.57 -8.84 -8.06
CA SER A 4 -12.01 -7.66 -8.80
C SER A 4 -10.87 -6.64 -8.81
N PRO A 5 -10.63 -5.95 -9.94
CA PRO A 5 -9.56 -4.95 -9.99
C PRO A 5 -9.82 -3.88 -8.93
N MET A 6 -8.93 -3.79 -7.95
CA MET A 6 -9.02 -2.77 -6.90
C MET A 6 -8.78 -1.39 -7.52
N THR A 7 -9.51 -0.39 -7.04
CA THR A 7 -9.36 1.00 -7.48
C THR A 7 -8.67 1.82 -6.40
N HIS A 8 -8.09 2.97 -6.74
CA HIS A 8 -7.46 3.86 -5.75
C HIS A 8 -8.42 4.25 -4.63
N GLY A 9 -9.71 4.48 -4.94
CA GLY A 9 -10.73 4.83 -3.96
C GLY A 9 -11.07 3.72 -2.96
N ALA A 10 -10.59 2.49 -3.18
CA ALA A 10 -10.77 1.40 -2.22
C ALA A 10 -9.84 1.49 -1.01
N TYR A 11 -8.79 2.33 -1.07
CA TYR A 11 -7.81 2.54 -0.01
C TYR A 11 -8.07 3.90 0.64
N THR A 12 -8.59 3.88 1.86
CA THR A 12 -8.99 5.10 2.59
C THR A 12 -8.05 5.45 3.74
N VAL A 13 -7.11 4.56 4.05
CA VAL A 13 -6.14 4.72 5.13
C VAL A 13 -4.74 4.55 4.55
N ALA A 14 -3.95 5.61 4.64
CA ALA A 14 -2.56 5.65 4.23
C ALA A 14 -1.62 5.63 5.44
N TRP A 15 -0.67 4.71 5.44
CA TRP A 15 0.43 4.68 6.39
C TRP A 15 1.73 5.15 5.72
N ILE A 16 2.12 6.38 6.04
CA ILE A 16 3.39 6.97 5.59
C ILE A 16 4.52 6.48 6.49
N ARG A 17 5.59 5.97 5.88
CA ARG A 17 6.76 5.41 6.58
C ARG A 17 8.04 6.06 6.10
N ALA A 18 8.92 6.45 7.02
CA ALA A 18 10.09 7.25 6.70
C ALA A 18 11.36 6.42 6.50
N ILE A 19 11.47 5.26 7.18
CA ILE A 19 12.68 4.43 7.13
C ILE A 19 12.41 2.96 6.76
N PRO A 20 13.41 2.22 6.22
CA PRO A 20 13.24 0.84 5.78
C PRO A 20 12.74 -0.12 6.86
N LEU A 21 13.11 0.12 8.13
CA LEU A 21 12.66 -0.71 9.24
C LEU A 21 11.14 -0.60 9.46
N GLU A 22 10.60 0.61 9.43
CA GLU A 22 9.16 0.84 9.47
C GLU A 22 8.50 0.23 8.23
N ALA A 23 9.15 0.36 7.06
CA ALA A 23 8.71 -0.24 5.81
C ALA A 23 8.64 -1.79 5.86
N ALA A 24 9.53 -2.42 6.62
CA ALA A 24 9.44 -3.86 6.89
C ALA A 24 8.30 -4.17 7.88
N ALA A 25 8.22 -3.42 8.98
CA ALA A 25 7.23 -3.66 10.03
C ALA A 25 5.79 -3.61 9.51
N ALA A 26 5.36 -2.51 8.87
CA ALA A 26 3.97 -2.46 8.42
C ALA A 26 3.66 -3.34 7.21
N THR A 27 4.68 -3.77 6.44
CA THR A 27 4.47 -4.78 5.41
C THR A 27 4.24 -6.15 6.05
N GLY A 28 4.93 -6.43 7.16
CA GLY A 28 4.68 -7.61 7.98
C GLY A 28 3.36 -7.58 8.76
N MET A 29 2.73 -6.40 8.90
CA MET A 29 1.40 -6.27 9.53
C MET A 29 0.24 -6.49 8.56
N LEU A 30 0.51 -6.64 7.26
CA LEU A 30 -0.51 -6.95 6.26
C LEU A 30 -0.97 -8.40 6.39
N ASP A 31 -2.28 -8.60 6.42
CA ASP A 31 -2.88 -9.94 6.29
C ASP A 31 -2.77 -10.42 4.85
N LYS A 32 -2.94 -9.51 3.88
CA LYS A 32 -2.73 -9.78 2.44
C LYS A 32 -2.10 -8.59 1.75
N THR A 33 -1.28 -8.89 0.75
CA THR A 33 -0.74 -7.89 -0.18
C THR A 33 -1.59 -7.88 -1.46
N HIS A 34 -1.93 -6.69 -1.93
CA HIS A 34 -2.67 -6.48 -3.18
C HIS A 34 -1.70 -6.10 -4.31
N PRO A 35 -2.09 -6.35 -5.58
CA PRO A 35 -1.33 -5.85 -6.73
C PRO A 35 -1.24 -4.32 -6.70
N ASN A 36 -0.09 -3.81 -7.16
CA ASN A 36 0.10 -2.36 -7.29
C ASN A 36 -0.88 -1.77 -8.32
N LEU A 37 -1.34 -0.56 -8.03
CA LEU A 37 -2.13 0.25 -8.95
C LEU A 37 -1.22 1.18 -9.78
N SER A 38 -1.75 1.64 -10.91
CA SER A 38 -1.07 2.59 -11.78
C SER A 38 -0.86 3.92 -11.06
N LYS A 39 0.38 4.36 -10.93
CA LYS A 39 0.71 5.63 -10.29
C LYS A 39 0.64 6.78 -11.31
N PRO A 40 0.31 8.01 -10.89
CA PRO A 40 0.45 9.18 -11.74
C PRO A 40 1.89 9.37 -12.24
N ASP A 41 2.03 9.95 -13.44
CA ASP A 41 3.33 10.27 -13.99
C ASP A 41 4.08 11.24 -13.06
N GLY A 42 5.35 10.91 -12.77
CA GLY A 42 6.19 11.70 -11.86
C GLY A 42 6.06 11.34 -10.38
N ASP A 43 5.13 10.46 -9.99
CA ASP A 43 5.08 9.94 -8.63
C ASP A 43 6.21 8.94 -8.37
N LYS A 44 7.22 9.42 -7.63
CA LYS A 44 8.40 8.65 -7.24
C LYS A 44 8.17 7.79 -5.99
N ASN A 45 7.06 7.97 -5.28
CA ASN A 45 6.78 7.21 -4.07
C ASN A 45 6.57 5.73 -4.39
N THR A 46 6.92 4.89 -3.42
CA THR A 46 6.65 3.46 -3.48
C THR A 46 5.44 3.17 -2.61
N TYR A 47 4.47 2.45 -3.17
CA TYR A 47 3.27 2.05 -2.45
C TYR A 47 3.24 0.54 -2.30
N ILE A 48 2.86 0.07 -1.11
CA ILE A 48 2.52 -1.33 -0.85
C ILE A 48 1.06 -1.35 -0.40
N LEU A 49 0.23 -1.99 -1.21
CA LEU A 49 -1.21 -2.07 -0.98
C LEU A 49 -1.53 -3.40 -0.31
N GLY A 50 -2.50 -3.40 0.60
CA GLY A 50 -2.94 -4.63 1.24
C GLY A 50 -4.17 -4.47 2.11
N ASP A 51 -4.41 -5.48 2.93
CA ASP A 51 -5.46 -5.47 3.95
C ASP A 51 -4.90 -5.74 5.35
N ILE A 52 -5.50 -5.08 6.34
CA ILE A 52 -5.29 -5.35 7.77
C ILE A 52 -6.68 -5.51 8.39
N SER A 53 -6.98 -6.68 8.92
CA SER A 53 -8.26 -7.04 9.50
C SER A 53 -9.46 -6.75 8.56
N GLY A 54 -9.29 -6.94 7.25
CA GLY A 54 -10.34 -6.67 6.25
C GLY A 54 -10.49 -5.19 5.85
N HIS A 55 -9.64 -4.30 6.35
CA HIS A 55 -9.56 -2.91 5.90
C HIS A 55 -8.45 -2.75 4.88
N ASN A 56 -8.76 -2.15 3.73
CA ASN A 56 -7.76 -1.86 2.71
C ASN A 56 -6.88 -0.68 3.16
N VAL A 57 -5.58 -0.91 3.23
CA VAL A 57 -4.58 0.07 3.67
C VAL A 57 -3.53 0.23 2.57
N ASP A 58 -3.16 1.47 2.26
CA ASP A 58 -1.98 1.75 1.46
C ASP A 58 -0.81 2.16 2.35
N HIS A 59 0.38 1.67 2.03
CA HIS A 59 1.59 2.08 2.70
C HIS A 59 2.45 2.87 1.73
N CYS A 60 2.71 4.14 2.03
CA CYS A 60 3.54 5.00 1.21
C CYS A 60 4.96 5.12 1.81
N VAL A 61 5.96 4.88 0.97
CA VAL A 61 7.36 5.19 1.24
C VAL A 61 7.76 6.33 0.30
N PRO A 62 8.01 7.54 0.83
CA PRO A 62 8.49 8.66 0.03
C PRO A 62 9.83 8.32 -0.62
N ALA A 63 9.99 8.70 -1.89
CA ALA A 63 11.33 8.69 -2.49
C ALA A 63 12.15 9.82 -1.86
N ILE A 64 13.27 9.45 -1.22
CA ILE A 64 14.29 10.39 -0.74
C ILE A 64 15.22 10.84 -1.87
#